data_AF-A0AAJ2HCK9-F1
#
_entry.id   AF-A0AAJ2HCK9-F1
#
_cell.length_a   1.000
_cell.length_b   1.000
_cell.length_c   1.000
_cell.angle_alpha   90.00
_cell.angle_beta   90.00
_cell.angle_gamma   90.00
#
_symmetry.space_group_name_H-M   'P 1'
#
loop_
_entity.id
_entity.type
_entity.pdbx_description
1 polymer ?
#
loop_
_entity_poly.entity_id
_entity_poly.type
_entity_poly.pdbx_seq_one_letter_code
_entity_poly.pdbx_strand_id
1 'polypeptide(L)'
;MTTLPNAPIPEVDPLVGTAPARPLSRVAAATIDLAVVLVLAALAVIALAAGLAPLGGVLIVATVLAAGAIVRGLARSGRTPGHAAMGTRTVRRSTGASTGRALLPALARRDLGTVDLRRGRDPFAPALAPFAFPDRAALPPARPVRGRVPVIELDSGQRVSLASALVLGRNPSAPVDAPAEVYQWPDLSRSLSKSHARLEWDGRRVWVTDLGSTNGTFLRTDAGSQPFLAFQRTPVPADATLELGDRELSVRTEG
;
A
#
# COMPACT_ATOMS: atom_id res chain seq x y z
N MET A 1 -4.18 18.91 -26.57
CA MET A 1 -3.15 18.04 -25.97
C MET A 1 -2.47 18.87 -24.90
N THR A 2 -3.03 18.86 -23.68
CA THR A 2 -2.66 19.79 -22.61
C THR A 2 -1.59 19.13 -21.75
N THR A 3 -0.36 19.64 -21.81
CA THR A 3 0.73 19.20 -20.94
C THR A 3 0.44 19.70 -19.53
N LEU A 4 0.26 18.78 -18.58
CA LEU A 4 0.17 19.14 -17.17
C LEU A 4 1.49 19.80 -16.76
N PRO A 5 1.47 20.93 -16.02
CA PRO A 5 2.68 21.57 -15.53
C PRO A 5 3.45 20.60 -14.65
N ASN A 6 4.76 20.50 -14.90
CA ASN A 6 5.69 19.67 -14.16
C ASN A 6 5.82 20.24 -12.74
N ALA A 7 4.90 19.87 -11.85
CA ALA A 7 4.94 20.29 -10.47
C ALA A 7 6.24 19.77 -9.85
N PRO A 8 7.06 20.61 -9.19
CA PRO A 8 8.25 20.14 -8.51
C PRO A 8 7.81 19.07 -7.49
N ILE A 9 8.45 17.90 -7.56
CA ILE A 9 8.23 16.84 -6.58
C ILE A 9 8.47 17.48 -5.21
N PRO A 10 7.49 17.47 -4.29
CA PRO A 10 7.68 18.06 -2.97
C PRO A 10 8.91 17.43 -2.33
N GLU A 11 9.84 18.27 -1.87
CA GLU A 11 11.05 17.84 -1.18
C GLU A 11 10.62 17.19 0.14
N VAL A 12 10.50 15.86 0.14
CA VAL A 12 10.10 15.10 1.31
C VAL A 12 11.30 15.00 2.24
N ASP A 13 11.17 15.56 3.44
CA ASP A 13 12.17 15.38 4.50
C ASP A 13 12.37 13.88 4.76
N PRO A 14 13.57 13.32 4.46
CA PRO A 14 13.82 11.90 4.61
C PRO A 14 13.77 11.43 6.07
N LEU A 15 13.87 12.36 7.02
CA LEU A 15 13.81 12.11 8.46
C LEU A 15 12.43 12.40 9.07
N VAL A 16 11.40 12.59 8.24
CA VAL A 16 10.02 12.76 8.71
C VAL A 16 9.61 11.64 9.67
N GLY A 17 9.02 12.01 10.80
CA GLY A 17 8.57 11.08 11.85
C GLY A 17 9.69 10.40 12.66
N THR A 18 10.96 10.72 12.42
CA THR A 18 12.08 10.22 13.24
C THR A 18 12.27 11.09 14.49
N ALA A 19 12.84 10.50 15.54
CA ALA A 19 13.17 11.23 16.77
C ALA A 19 14.70 11.34 16.93
N PRO A 20 15.27 12.52 17.20
CA PRO A 20 16.71 12.63 17.43
C PRO A 20 17.11 11.89 18.72
N ALA A 21 18.19 11.12 18.67
CA ALA A 21 18.71 10.45 19.86
C ALA A 21 19.20 11.45 20.90
N ARG A 22 18.93 11.17 22.17
CA ARG A 22 19.42 11.96 23.30
C ARG A 22 20.97 12.01 23.30
N PRO A 23 21.60 13.12 23.70
CA PRO A 23 23.07 13.21 23.77
C PRO A 23 23.71 12.05 24.55
N LEU A 24 23.13 11.71 25.70
CA LEU A 24 23.61 10.60 26.53
C LEU A 24 23.57 9.26 25.77
N SER A 25 22.51 8.99 25.01
CA SER A 25 22.40 7.75 24.23
C SER A 25 23.44 7.67 23.12
N ARG A 26 23.82 8.81 22.51
CA ARG A 26 24.87 8.86 21.49
C ARG A 26 26.23 8.58 22.08
N VAL A 27 26.53 9.21 23.22
CA VAL A 27 27.79 9.01 23.95
C VAL A 27 27.88 7.56 24.42
N ALA A 28 26.84 7.03 25.07
CA ALA A 28 26.82 5.65 25.56
C ALA A 28 27.01 4.62 24.42
N ALA A 29 26.36 4.81 23.27
CA ALA A 29 26.57 3.93 22.12
C ALA A 29 28.03 3.93 21.64
N ALA A 30 28.63 5.12 21.49
CA ALA A 30 30.03 5.25 21.09
C ALA A 30 31.00 4.68 22.14
N THR A 31 30.70 4.87 23.43
CA THR A 31 31.50 4.31 24.52
C THR A 31 31.46 2.79 24.53
N ILE A 32 30.31 2.16 24.29
CA ILE A 32 30.21 0.69 24.21
C ILE A 32 31.07 0.16 23.05
N ASP A 33 30.96 0.75 21.86
CA ASP A 33 31.74 0.34 20.70
C ASP A 33 33.25 0.51 20.93
N LEU A 34 33.65 1.63 21.53
CA LEU A 34 35.05 1.90 21.88
C LEU A 34 35.57 0.93 22.94
N ALA A 35 34.77 0.65 23.98
CA ALA A 35 35.15 -0.26 25.06
C ALA A 35 35.42 -1.67 24.53
N VAL A 36 34.61 -2.18 23.59
CA VAL A 36 34.84 -3.49 22.96
C VAL A 36 36.21 -3.57 22.29
N VAL A 37 36.58 -2.53 21.52
CA VAL A 37 37.87 -2.49 20.82
C VAL A 37 39.03 -2.34 21.81
N LEU A 38 38.91 -1.43 22.79
CA LEU A 38 39.96 -1.17 23.77
C LEU A 38 40.20 -2.36 24.70
N VAL A 39 39.15 -3.07 25.13
CA VAL A 39 39.30 -4.27 25.97
C VAL A 39 40.03 -5.37 25.21
N LEU A 40 39.66 -5.64 23.95
CA LEU A 40 40.36 -6.64 23.14
C LEU A 40 41.83 -6.27 22.91
N ALA A 41 42.10 -5.00 22.62
CA ALA A 41 43.46 -4.51 22.44
C ALA A 41 44.29 -4.63 23.74
N ALA A 42 43.72 -4.25 24.88
CA ALA A 42 44.38 -4.35 26.18
C ALA A 42 44.67 -5.82 26.54
N LEU A 43 43.72 -6.73 26.34
CA LEU A 43 43.93 -8.15 26.54
C LEU A 43 45.03 -8.71 25.63
N ALA A 44 45.11 -8.23 24.39
CA ALA A 44 46.18 -8.63 23.48
C ALA A 44 47.56 -8.22 24.01
N VAL A 45 47.71 -6.98 24.48
CA VAL A 45 48.95 -6.46 25.07
C VAL A 45 49.33 -7.25 26.33
N ILE A 46 48.36 -7.53 27.21
CA ILE A 46 48.59 -8.33 28.42
C ILE A 46 49.06 -9.74 28.07
N ALA A 47 48.42 -10.40 27.10
CA ALA A 47 48.81 -11.75 26.67
C ALA A 47 50.23 -11.79 26.10
N LEU A 48 50.61 -10.79 25.29
CA LEU A 48 51.98 -10.66 24.77
C LEU A 48 52.99 -10.44 25.89
N ALA A 49 52.69 -9.55 26.84
CA ALA A 49 53.56 -9.27 27.99
C ALA A 49 53.75 -10.50 28.90
N ALA A 50 52.75 -11.39 28.96
CA ALA A 50 52.79 -12.64 29.72
C ALA A 50 53.50 -13.79 28.97
N GLY A 51 54.05 -13.56 27.76
CA GLY A 51 54.70 -14.59 26.96
C GLY A 51 53.74 -15.52 26.20
N LEU A 52 52.44 -15.25 26.22
CA LEU A 52 51.41 -16.01 25.51
C LEU A 52 51.23 -15.49 24.07
N ALA A 53 52.32 -15.52 23.29
CA ALA A 53 52.37 -15.03 21.92
C ALA A 53 51.22 -15.50 21.00
N PRO A 54 50.83 -16.80 20.95
CA PRO A 54 49.73 -17.22 20.08
C PRO A 54 48.40 -16.58 20.46
N LEU A 55 48.10 -16.46 21.77
CA LEU A 55 46.89 -15.80 22.26
C LEU A 55 46.90 -14.30 21.95
N GLY A 56 48.04 -13.63 22.17
CA GLY A 56 48.21 -12.22 21.81
C GLY A 56 47.95 -11.95 20.34
N GLY A 57 48.47 -12.80 19.44
CA GLY A 57 48.21 -12.71 18.01
C GLY A 57 46.73 -12.87 17.66
N VAL A 58 46.04 -13.85 18.24
CA VAL A 58 44.60 -14.06 18.04
C VAL A 58 43.79 -12.83 18.50
N LEU A 59 44.13 -12.24 19.65
CA LEU A 59 43.43 -11.06 20.18
C LEU A 59 43.68 -9.80 19.33
N ILE A 60 44.86 -9.64 18.74
CA ILE A 60 45.12 -8.56 17.75
C ILE A 60 44.18 -8.72 16.55
N VAL A 61 44.11 -9.93 15.98
CA VAL A 61 43.22 -10.21 14.83
C VAL A 61 41.76 -9.95 15.22
N ALA A 62 41.33 -10.42 16.39
CA ALA A 62 39.98 -10.18 16.91
C ALA A 62 39.67 -8.68 17.06
N THR A 63 40.64 -7.88 17.52
CA THR A 63 40.53 -6.42 17.64
C THR A 63 40.29 -5.77 16.28
N VAL A 64 41.08 -6.13 15.26
CA VAL A 64 40.94 -5.59 13.89
C VAL A 64 39.60 -6.00 13.29
N LEU A 65 39.18 -7.26 13.47
CA LEU A 65 37.89 -7.75 13.00
C LEU A 65 36.71 -7.03 13.69
N ALA A 66 36.79 -6.80 15.01
CA ALA A 66 35.77 -6.08 15.76
C ALA A 66 35.65 -4.62 15.29
N ALA A 67 36.77 -3.90 15.15
CA ALA A 67 36.80 -2.54 14.62
C ALA A 67 36.24 -2.49 13.18
N GLY A 68 36.64 -3.43 12.32
CA GLY A 68 36.13 -3.55 10.95
C GLY A 68 34.62 -3.84 10.91
N ALA A 69 34.11 -4.69 11.81
CA ALA A 69 32.69 -5.00 11.93
C ALA A 69 31.87 -3.79 12.38
N ILE A 70 32.37 -3.00 13.34
CA ILE A 70 31.75 -1.74 13.79
C ILE A 70 31.66 -0.75 12.62
N VAL A 71 32.77 -0.51 11.90
CA VAL A 71 32.80 0.39 10.74
C VAL A 71 31.85 -0.09 9.64
N ARG A 72 31.85 -1.40 9.35
CA ARG A 72 30.96 -2.01 8.35
C ARG A 72 29.49 -1.91 8.75
N GLY A 73 29.16 -2.14 10.02
CA GLY A 73 27.80 -2.00 10.56
C GLY A 73 27.29 -0.58 10.42
N LEU A 74 28.10 0.40 10.83
CA LEU A 74 27.79 1.82 10.66
C LEU A 74 27.59 2.17 9.18
N ALA A 75 28.48 1.72 8.29
CA ALA A 75 28.41 2.00 6.86
C ALA A 75 27.19 1.36 6.18
N ARG A 76 26.76 0.16 6.59
CA ARG A 76 25.69 -0.58 5.87
C ARG A 76 24.30 -0.36 6.44
N SER A 77 24.16 -0.39 7.75
CA SER A 77 22.87 -0.32 8.43
C SER A 77 22.74 0.90 9.35
N GLY A 78 23.82 1.63 9.59
CA GLY A 78 23.84 2.69 10.58
C GLY A 78 23.80 2.16 12.02
N ARG A 79 24.01 0.85 12.23
CA ARG A 79 23.92 0.19 13.53
C ARG A 79 25.20 -0.59 13.83
N THR A 80 25.70 -0.39 15.04
CA THR A 80 26.80 -1.10 15.70
C THR A 80 26.25 -1.80 16.95
N PRO A 81 27.05 -2.60 17.67
CA PRO A 81 26.64 -3.15 18.97
C PRO A 81 26.17 -2.09 19.97
N GLY A 82 26.89 -0.96 20.09
CA GLY A 82 26.49 0.16 20.94
C GLY A 82 25.16 0.79 20.53
N HIS A 83 24.93 0.95 19.22
CA HIS A 83 23.63 1.43 18.71
C HIS A 83 22.50 0.42 18.99
N ALA A 84 22.77 -0.88 18.87
CA ALA A 84 21.79 -1.92 19.21
C ALA A 84 21.40 -1.85 20.69
N ALA A 85 22.38 -1.73 21.59
CA ALA A 85 22.15 -1.58 23.03
C ALA A 85 21.34 -0.32 23.36
N MET A 86 21.65 0.80 22.71
CA MET A 86 20.97 2.08 22.95
C MET A 86 19.65 2.25 22.19
N GLY A 87 19.31 1.33 21.28
CA GLY A 87 18.13 1.47 20.42
C GLY A 87 18.23 2.66 19.47
N THR A 88 19.44 2.99 18.99
CA THR A 88 19.69 4.13 18.12
C THR A 88 20.14 3.68 16.73
N ARG A 89 20.15 4.60 15.76
CA ARG A 89 20.74 4.42 14.43
C ARG A 89 21.37 5.71 13.94
N THR A 90 22.51 5.62 13.30
CA THR A 90 23.13 6.77 12.62
C THR A 90 22.90 6.69 11.12
N VAL A 91 22.36 7.76 10.56
CA VAL A 91 22.04 7.92 9.12
C VAL A 91 22.56 9.26 8.61
N ARG A 92 22.58 9.43 7.28
CA ARG A 92 22.84 10.74 6.69
C ARG A 92 21.64 11.66 6.90
N ARG A 93 21.88 12.92 7.26
CA ARG A 93 20.79 13.91 7.44
C ARG A 93 20.14 14.25 6.11
N SER A 94 20.96 14.39 5.07
CA SER A 94 20.53 14.71 3.71
C SER A 94 19.65 13.66 3.04
N THR A 95 19.83 12.37 3.36
CA THR A 95 19.14 11.28 2.64
C THR A 95 18.37 10.31 3.52
N GLY A 96 18.56 10.33 4.84
CA GLY A 96 18.01 9.32 5.76
C GLY A 96 18.60 7.91 5.57
N ALA A 97 19.56 7.72 4.65
CA ALA A 97 20.15 6.42 4.32
C ALA A 97 21.40 6.10 5.16
N SER A 98 21.86 4.84 5.11
CA SER A 98 23.17 4.47 5.65
C SER A 98 24.29 5.14 4.86
N THR A 99 25.45 5.28 5.51
CA THR A 99 26.51 6.13 4.97
C THR A 99 27.30 5.48 3.83
N GLY A 100 27.25 4.15 3.71
CA GLY A 100 27.95 3.39 2.70
C GLY A 100 29.45 3.69 2.65
N ARG A 101 30.00 3.75 1.44
CA ARG A 101 31.41 4.14 1.19
C ARG A 101 31.69 5.59 1.56
N ALA A 102 30.65 6.39 1.77
CA ALA A 102 30.75 7.82 1.97
C ALA A 102 30.72 8.20 3.47
N LEU A 103 31.14 7.28 4.35
CA LEU A 103 31.23 7.49 5.80
C LEU A 103 32.15 8.64 6.18
N LEU A 104 33.40 8.59 5.73
CA LEU A 104 34.40 9.63 5.98
C LEU A 104 33.95 11.02 5.47
N PRO A 105 33.49 11.18 4.22
CA PRO A 105 33.02 12.48 3.75
C PRO A 105 31.74 12.96 4.46
N ALA A 106 30.86 12.06 4.91
CA ALA A 106 29.69 12.45 5.71
C ALA A 106 30.08 12.98 7.09
N LEU A 107 31.06 12.34 7.74
CA LEU A 107 31.63 12.81 9.01
C LEU A 107 32.26 14.21 8.84
N ALA A 108 33.09 14.39 7.81
CA ALA A 108 33.74 15.67 7.53
C ALA A 108 32.73 16.81 7.30
N ARG A 109 31.62 16.52 6.62
CA ARG A 109 30.54 17.50 6.35
C ARG A 109 29.53 17.64 7.49
N ARG A 110 29.70 16.91 8.61
CA ARG A 110 28.71 16.81 9.70
C ARG A 110 27.31 16.43 9.22
N ASP A 111 27.22 15.67 8.13
CA ASP A 111 25.99 15.18 7.52
C ASP A 111 25.46 13.90 8.22
N LEU A 112 25.85 13.65 9.46
CA LEU A 112 25.40 12.50 10.23
C LEU A 112 24.40 12.90 11.32
N GLY A 113 23.32 12.15 11.40
CA GLY A 113 22.29 12.26 12.44
C GLY A 113 22.08 10.91 13.10
N THR A 114 22.04 10.90 14.44
CA THR A 114 21.67 9.72 15.21
C THR A 114 20.22 9.85 15.66
N VAL A 115 19.39 8.89 15.27
CA VAL A 115 17.97 8.79 15.62
C VAL A 115 17.73 7.73 16.69
N ASP A 116 16.64 7.91 17.44
CA ASP A 116 16.14 6.99 18.46
C ASP A 116 15.03 6.11 17.85
N LEU A 117 15.30 4.82 17.74
CA LEU A 117 14.38 3.83 17.18
C LEU A 117 13.28 3.42 18.18
N ARG A 118 13.40 3.79 19.45
CA ARG A 118 12.39 3.50 20.48
C ARG A 118 11.32 4.59 20.56
N ARG A 119 11.58 5.77 20.01
CA ARG A 119 10.70 6.95 20.11
C ARG A 119 10.13 7.42 18.78
N GLY A 120 10.87 7.22 17.69
CA GLY A 120 10.47 7.68 16.37
C GLY A 120 10.48 6.55 15.35
N ARG A 121 10.03 6.88 14.13
CA ARG A 121 10.11 6.02 12.96
C ARG A 121 11.56 5.60 12.71
N ASP A 122 11.76 4.34 12.34
CA ASP A 122 13.03 3.90 11.78
C ASP A 122 13.23 4.56 10.39
N PRO A 123 14.33 5.28 10.13
CA PRO A 123 14.56 5.93 8.84
C PRO A 123 14.49 5.00 7.64
N PHE A 124 14.76 3.70 7.82
CA PHE A 124 14.69 2.71 6.73
C PHE A 124 13.32 2.04 6.64
N ALA A 125 12.43 2.24 7.61
CA ALA A 125 11.04 1.84 7.44
C ALA A 125 10.36 2.83 6.49
N PRO A 126 9.57 2.36 5.51
CA PRO A 126 8.86 3.25 4.60
C PRO A 126 8.01 4.26 5.38
N ALA A 127 8.14 5.54 5.05
CA ALA A 127 7.28 6.59 5.58
C ALA A 127 5.92 6.50 4.87
N LEU A 128 5.10 5.54 5.29
CA LEU A 128 3.71 5.47 4.88
C LEU A 128 2.98 6.60 5.60
N ALA A 129 2.80 7.73 4.93
CA ALA A 129 1.77 8.67 5.34
C ALA A 129 0.44 7.90 5.32
N PRO A 130 -0.39 7.93 6.38
CA PRO A 130 -1.75 7.42 6.28
C PRO A 130 -2.37 8.17 5.10
N PHE A 131 -2.72 7.44 4.05
CA PHE A 131 -3.51 8.01 2.99
C PHE A 131 -4.88 8.27 3.61
N ALA A 132 -5.10 9.50 4.08
CA ALA A 132 -6.43 9.98 4.34
C ALA A 132 -7.09 10.07 2.97
N PHE A 133 -7.97 9.12 2.68
CA PHE A 133 -8.95 9.34 1.63
C PHE A 133 -9.54 10.72 1.94
N PRO A 134 -9.59 11.65 0.97
CA PRO A 134 -10.40 12.85 1.15
C PRO A 134 -11.70 12.37 1.74
N ASP A 135 -12.11 12.92 2.89
CA ASP A 135 -13.41 12.60 3.48
C ASP A 135 -14.35 12.61 2.30
N ARG A 136 -14.82 11.42 1.92
CA ARG A 136 -15.70 11.29 0.77
C ARG A 136 -16.92 11.96 1.31
N ALA A 137 -17.02 13.28 1.11
CA ALA A 137 -18.05 14.12 1.68
C ALA A 137 -19.30 13.32 1.40
N ALA A 138 -19.87 12.74 2.47
CA ALA A 138 -20.87 11.72 2.30
C ALA A 138 -21.91 12.43 1.45
N LEU A 139 -22.05 12.02 0.18
CA LEU A 139 -22.98 12.64 -0.73
C LEU A 139 -24.27 12.70 0.09
N PRO A 140 -24.82 13.90 0.35
CA PRO A 140 -25.88 14.06 1.33
C PRO A 140 -26.89 12.96 1.06
N PRO A 141 -27.32 12.18 2.07
CA PRO A 141 -28.16 11.02 1.86
C PRO A 141 -29.30 11.47 0.96
N ALA A 142 -29.30 10.96 -0.28
CA ALA A 142 -30.31 11.34 -1.25
C ALA A 142 -31.65 11.10 -0.55
N ARG A 143 -32.49 12.14 -0.48
CA ARG A 143 -33.80 12.08 0.16
C ARG A 143 -34.49 10.80 -0.33
N PRO A 144 -35.09 9.99 0.56
CA PRO A 144 -35.76 8.77 0.16
C PRO A 144 -36.93 9.12 -0.75
N VAL A 145 -36.73 8.98 -2.06
CA VAL A 145 -37.85 8.78 -2.98
C VAL A 145 -38.26 7.34 -2.74
N ARG A 146 -39.44 7.11 -2.16
CA ARG A 146 -40.06 5.78 -2.20
C ARG A 146 -40.40 5.52 -3.68
N GLY A 147 -39.43 5.00 -4.41
CA GLY A 147 -39.57 4.71 -5.83
C GLY A 147 -40.45 3.48 -6.04
N ARG A 148 -41.19 3.47 -7.14
CA ARG A 148 -41.77 2.26 -7.70
C ARG A 148 -40.65 1.26 -8.03
N VAL A 149 -40.98 -0.03 -8.06
CA VAL A 149 -40.01 -1.08 -8.42
C VAL A 149 -39.44 -0.81 -9.82
N PRO A 150 -38.11 -0.73 -9.99
CA PRO A 150 -37.52 -0.53 -11.32
C PRO A 150 -37.80 -1.70 -12.27
N VAL A 151 -37.88 -1.39 -13.55
CA VAL A 151 -38.04 -2.35 -14.64
C VAL A 151 -36.80 -2.33 -15.51
N ILE A 152 -36.22 -3.50 -15.75
CA ILE A 152 -35.11 -3.69 -16.67
C ILE A 152 -35.69 -3.92 -18.07
N GLU A 153 -35.42 -2.99 -18.98
CA GLU A 153 -35.79 -3.08 -20.39
C GLU A 153 -34.57 -3.48 -21.21
N LEU A 154 -34.64 -4.67 -21.79
CA LEU A 154 -33.58 -5.26 -22.61
C LEU A 154 -33.71 -4.79 -24.06
N ASP A 155 -32.62 -4.81 -24.82
CA ASP A 155 -32.62 -4.52 -26.27
C ASP A 155 -33.60 -5.37 -27.11
N SER A 156 -34.01 -6.54 -26.59
CA SER A 156 -35.03 -7.40 -27.19
C SER A 156 -36.46 -6.85 -27.05
N GLY A 157 -36.64 -5.77 -26.30
CA GLY A 157 -37.95 -5.24 -25.88
C GLY A 157 -38.54 -5.95 -24.66
N GLN A 158 -37.94 -7.04 -24.18
CA GLN A 158 -38.38 -7.70 -22.96
C GLN A 158 -38.21 -6.76 -21.75
N ARG A 159 -39.23 -6.74 -20.91
CA ARG A 159 -39.23 -6.02 -19.64
C ARG A 159 -39.25 -7.00 -18.48
N VAL A 160 -38.35 -6.82 -17.52
CA VAL A 160 -38.20 -7.67 -16.34
C VAL A 160 -38.24 -6.81 -15.09
N SER A 161 -39.13 -7.12 -14.16
CA SER A 161 -39.24 -6.39 -12.90
C SER A 161 -38.03 -6.67 -12.00
N LEU A 162 -37.49 -5.64 -11.33
CA LEU A 162 -36.42 -5.78 -10.35
C LEU A 162 -36.96 -5.85 -8.91
N ALA A 163 -38.09 -6.54 -8.72
CA ALA A 163 -38.71 -6.75 -7.41
C ALA A 163 -37.85 -7.62 -6.49
N SER A 164 -37.10 -8.55 -7.07
CA SER A 164 -36.05 -9.35 -6.43
C SER A 164 -34.73 -9.14 -7.16
N ALA A 165 -33.63 -9.65 -6.59
CA ALA A 165 -32.37 -9.72 -7.30
C ALA A 165 -32.55 -10.49 -8.63
N LEU A 166 -31.88 -10.02 -9.68
CA LEU A 166 -31.96 -10.58 -11.03
C LEU A 166 -30.56 -10.90 -11.54
N VAL A 167 -30.33 -12.11 -12.01
CA VAL A 167 -29.08 -12.51 -12.69
C VAL A 167 -29.35 -12.64 -14.18
N LEU A 168 -28.57 -11.90 -14.97
CA LEU A 168 -28.62 -11.90 -16.42
C LEU A 168 -27.42 -12.64 -17.00
N GLY A 169 -27.63 -13.35 -18.10
CA GLY A 169 -26.57 -13.98 -18.89
C GLY A 169 -27.12 -14.95 -19.93
N ARG A 170 -26.24 -15.60 -20.69
CA ARG A 170 -26.66 -16.52 -21.77
C ARG A 170 -27.21 -17.86 -21.29
N ASN A 171 -26.84 -18.28 -20.08
CA ASN A 171 -27.32 -19.48 -19.40
C ASN A 171 -27.09 -19.32 -17.88
N PRO A 172 -27.84 -18.42 -17.24
CA PRO A 172 -27.58 -18.00 -15.87
C PRO A 172 -28.08 -19.04 -14.87
N SER A 173 -27.42 -19.07 -13.72
CA SER A 173 -27.88 -19.81 -12.54
C SER A 173 -27.90 -18.89 -11.33
N ALA A 174 -28.91 -19.04 -10.48
CA ALA A 174 -28.99 -18.33 -9.21
C ALA A 174 -27.87 -18.84 -8.28
N PRO A 175 -27.10 -17.96 -7.63
CA PRO A 175 -26.15 -18.38 -6.60
C PRO A 175 -26.88 -19.06 -5.43
N VAL A 176 -26.30 -20.14 -4.89
CA VAL A 176 -26.89 -20.90 -3.77
C VAL A 176 -27.04 -20.03 -2.52
N ASP A 177 -26.03 -19.22 -2.22
CA ASP A 177 -25.98 -18.37 -1.02
C ASP A 177 -26.62 -16.98 -1.22
N ALA A 178 -27.11 -16.68 -2.44
CA ALA A 178 -27.74 -15.40 -2.76
C ALA A 178 -28.87 -15.61 -3.79
N PRO A 179 -30.07 -15.98 -3.32
CA PRO A 179 -31.23 -16.20 -4.18
C PRO A 179 -31.49 -15.01 -5.11
N ALA A 180 -31.76 -15.30 -6.36
CA ALA A 180 -32.09 -14.33 -7.38
C ALA A 180 -32.98 -14.99 -8.44
N GLU A 181 -33.86 -14.21 -9.04
CA GLU A 181 -34.45 -14.58 -10.32
C GLU A 181 -33.36 -14.63 -11.38
N VAL A 182 -33.56 -15.50 -12.36
CA VAL A 182 -32.64 -15.65 -13.48
C VAL A 182 -33.39 -15.33 -14.75
N TYR A 183 -32.79 -14.49 -15.59
CA TYR A 183 -33.29 -14.28 -16.93
C TYR A 183 -32.22 -14.65 -17.94
N GLN A 184 -32.48 -15.75 -18.65
CA GLN A 184 -31.65 -16.20 -19.73
C GLN A 184 -31.85 -15.27 -20.92
N TRP A 185 -30.83 -14.47 -21.22
CA TRP A 185 -30.83 -13.55 -22.35
C TRP A 185 -30.24 -14.26 -23.56
N PRO A 186 -31.04 -14.58 -24.59
CA PRO A 186 -30.53 -15.28 -25.77
C PRO A 186 -29.46 -14.43 -26.47
N ASP A 187 -28.27 -15.00 -26.62
CA ASP A 187 -27.11 -14.31 -27.16
C ASP A 187 -26.31 -15.28 -28.04
N LEU A 188 -26.65 -15.28 -29.33
CA LEU A 188 -26.06 -16.19 -30.32
C LEU A 188 -24.59 -15.86 -30.62
N SER A 189 -24.19 -14.57 -30.48
CA SER A 189 -22.80 -14.13 -30.67
C SER A 189 -21.88 -14.55 -29.53
N ARG A 190 -22.44 -15.05 -28.41
CA ARG A 190 -21.70 -15.42 -27.18
C ARG A 190 -20.93 -14.23 -26.59
N SER A 191 -21.46 -13.03 -26.77
CA SER A 191 -20.98 -11.81 -26.12
C SER A 191 -21.27 -11.77 -24.60
N LEU A 192 -22.23 -12.57 -24.13
CA LEU A 192 -22.60 -12.71 -22.73
C LEU A 192 -21.98 -13.94 -22.06
N SER A 193 -21.45 -13.77 -20.85
CA SER A 193 -21.12 -14.87 -19.95
C SER A 193 -22.36 -15.67 -19.52
N LYS A 194 -22.15 -16.91 -19.01
CA LYS A 194 -23.24 -17.78 -18.52
C LYS A 194 -24.12 -17.04 -17.50
N SER A 195 -23.48 -16.56 -16.43
CA SER A 195 -23.99 -15.50 -15.54
C SER A 195 -23.07 -14.30 -15.74
N HIS A 196 -23.62 -13.18 -16.20
CA HIS A 196 -22.85 -12.00 -16.62
C HIS A 196 -22.90 -10.90 -15.56
N ALA A 197 -24.11 -10.50 -15.17
CA ALA A 197 -24.31 -9.44 -14.19
C ALA A 197 -25.46 -9.80 -13.25
N ARG A 198 -25.37 -9.30 -12.02
CA ARG A 198 -26.44 -9.34 -11.02
C ARG A 198 -26.92 -7.93 -10.75
N LEU A 199 -28.22 -7.73 -10.89
CA LEU A 199 -28.92 -6.50 -10.60
C LEU A 199 -29.73 -6.66 -9.33
N GLU A 200 -29.78 -5.63 -8.52
CA GLU A 200 -30.55 -5.60 -7.28
C GLU A 200 -31.17 -4.23 -7.06
N TRP A 201 -32.28 -4.22 -6.34
CA TRP A 201 -32.89 -2.99 -5.86
C TRP A 201 -33.05 -3.08 -4.34
N ASP A 202 -32.53 -2.07 -3.63
CA ASP A 202 -32.58 -2.01 -2.15
C ASP A 202 -33.75 -1.14 -1.64
N GLY A 203 -34.72 -0.84 -2.51
CA GLY A 203 -35.79 0.12 -2.23
C GLY A 203 -35.43 1.57 -2.52
N ARG A 204 -34.16 1.88 -2.83
CA ARG A 204 -33.66 3.24 -3.06
C ARG A 204 -32.89 3.39 -4.35
N ARG A 205 -32.01 2.44 -4.67
CA ARG A 205 -31.10 2.48 -5.82
C ARG A 205 -31.01 1.12 -6.47
N VAL A 206 -30.76 1.13 -7.77
CA VAL A 206 -30.34 -0.08 -8.48
C VAL A 206 -28.84 -0.26 -8.28
N TRP A 207 -28.47 -1.49 -7.99
CA TRP A 207 -27.10 -1.92 -7.81
C TRP A 207 -26.78 -2.97 -8.84
N VAL A 208 -25.60 -2.86 -9.42
CA VAL A 208 -25.11 -3.76 -10.46
C VAL A 208 -23.80 -4.36 -9.97
N THR A 209 -23.65 -5.66 -10.16
CA THR A 209 -22.42 -6.39 -9.91
C THR A 209 -22.08 -7.19 -11.16
N ASP A 210 -20.93 -6.90 -11.77
CA ASP A 210 -20.37 -7.77 -12.80
C ASP A 210 -19.90 -9.08 -12.16
N LEU A 211 -20.32 -10.23 -12.69
CA LEU A 211 -20.03 -11.55 -12.11
C LEU A 211 -18.76 -12.18 -12.68
N GLY A 212 -17.77 -11.35 -13.04
CA GLY A 212 -16.54 -11.80 -13.69
C GLY A 212 -16.80 -12.13 -15.16
N SER A 213 -17.52 -11.25 -15.85
CA SER A 213 -17.85 -11.47 -17.25
C SER A 213 -16.61 -11.39 -18.14
N THR A 214 -16.63 -12.10 -19.28
CA THR A 214 -15.48 -12.11 -20.20
C THR A 214 -15.33 -10.79 -20.96
N ASN A 215 -16.45 -10.21 -21.39
CA ASN A 215 -16.45 -8.98 -22.19
C ASN A 215 -16.67 -7.72 -21.36
N GLY A 216 -16.97 -7.86 -20.07
CA GLY A 216 -17.19 -6.75 -19.16
C GLY A 216 -18.63 -6.22 -19.16
N THR A 217 -18.94 -5.53 -18.06
CA THR A 217 -20.14 -4.69 -17.90
C THR A 217 -19.71 -3.23 -17.87
N PHE A 218 -20.43 -2.36 -18.57
CA PHE A 218 -20.15 -0.92 -18.64
C PHE A 218 -21.41 -0.09 -18.41
N LEU A 219 -21.25 1.09 -17.82
CA LEU A 219 -22.29 2.11 -17.68
C LEU A 219 -22.10 3.13 -18.79
N ARG A 220 -23.13 3.37 -19.60
CA ARG A 220 -23.10 4.44 -20.58
C ARG A 220 -23.31 5.78 -19.88
N THR A 221 -22.40 6.72 -20.11
CA THR A 221 -22.45 8.09 -19.59
C THR A 221 -22.25 9.10 -20.73
N ASP A 222 -22.53 10.38 -20.49
CA ASP A 222 -22.28 11.44 -21.46
C ASP A 222 -20.79 11.56 -21.86
N ALA A 223 -19.88 11.13 -20.99
CA ALA A 223 -18.44 11.13 -21.21
C ALA A 223 -17.92 9.83 -21.88
N GLY A 224 -18.80 8.87 -22.20
CA GLY A 224 -18.48 7.56 -22.76
C GLY A 224 -18.86 6.39 -21.83
N SER A 225 -18.34 5.19 -22.12
CA SER A 225 -18.62 3.98 -21.34
C SER A 225 -17.66 3.83 -20.15
N GLN A 226 -18.20 3.72 -18.94
CA GLN A 226 -17.46 3.51 -17.70
C GLN A 226 -17.49 2.01 -17.32
N PRO A 227 -16.34 1.33 -17.16
CA PRO A 227 -16.33 -0.08 -16.79
C PRO A 227 -16.72 -0.32 -15.33
N PHE A 228 -17.40 -1.43 -15.07
CA PHE A 228 -17.58 -1.97 -13.72
C PHE A 228 -16.38 -2.83 -13.34
N LEU A 229 -16.02 -2.78 -12.06
CA LEU A 229 -15.05 -3.73 -11.50
C LEU A 229 -15.75 -5.05 -11.19
N ALA A 230 -15.16 -6.16 -11.64
CA ALA A 230 -15.69 -7.50 -11.40
C ALA A 230 -15.88 -7.77 -9.90
N PHE A 231 -17.01 -8.39 -9.57
CA PHE A 231 -17.44 -8.73 -8.21
C PHE A 231 -17.64 -7.54 -7.26
N GLN A 232 -17.60 -6.30 -7.77
CA GLN A 232 -17.83 -5.12 -6.97
C GLN A 232 -19.25 -4.57 -7.20
N ARG A 233 -20.04 -4.57 -6.12
CA ARG A 233 -21.39 -4.01 -6.11
C ARG A 233 -21.34 -2.49 -6.26
N THR A 234 -21.87 -1.98 -7.36
CA THR A 234 -21.77 -0.57 -7.75
C THR A 234 -23.16 0.03 -7.97
N PRO A 235 -23.49 1.18 -7.35
CA PRO A 235 -24.79 1.80 -7.52
C PRO A 235 -24.87 2.49 -8.88
N VAL A 236 -26.03 2.39 -9.54
CA VAL A 236 -26.30 3.07 -10.81
C VAL A 236 -27.45 4.06 -10.68
N PRO A 237 -27.46 5.14 -11.47
CA PRO A 237 -28.62 6.04 -11.55
C PRO A 237 -29.90 5.30 -11.96
N ALA A 238 -31.06 5.85 -11.55
CA ALA A 238 -32.30 5.54 -12.24
C ALA A 238 -32.18 6.01 -13.71
N ASP A 239 -32.76 5.27 -14.65
CA ASP A 239 -32.66 5.54 -16.11
C ASP A 239 -31.28 5.30 -16.72
N ALA A 240 -30.40 4.59 -15.99
CA ALA A 240 -29.11 4.16 -16.49
C ALA A 240 -29.22 3.16 -17.65
N THR A 241 -28.34 3.32 -18.63
CA THR A 241 -28.11 2.35 -19.70
C THR A 241 -26.81 1.58 -19.43
N LEU A 242 -26.88 0.25 -19.47
CA LEU A 242 -25.73 -0.64 -19.27
C LEU A 242 -25.44 -1.44 -20.54
N GLU A 243 -24.16 -1.64 -20.79
CA GLU A 243 -23.63 -2.49 -21.85
C GLU A 243 -23.05 -3.75 -21.22
N LEU A 244 -23.56 -4.92 -21.60
CA LEU A 244 -23.09 -6.22 -21.15
C LEU A 244 -22.61 -6.97 -22.39
N GLY A 245 -21.28 -7.07 -22.57
CA GLY A 245 -20.74 -7.46 -23.87
C GLY A 245 -21.27 -6.57 -24.99
N ASP A 246 -21.93 -7.16 -25.99
CA ASP A 246 -22.49 -6.44 -27.14
C ASP A 246 -23.99 -6.13 -26.98
N ARG A 247 -24.55 -6.41 -25.79
CA ARG A 247 -25.99 -6.25 -25.50
C ARG A 247 -26.21 -5.03 -24.62
N GLU A 248 -27.34 -4.37 -24.81
CA GLU A 248 -27.71 -3.17 -24.07
C GLU A 248 -28.98 -3.40 -23.25
N LEU A 249 -28.99 -2.89 -22.02
CA LEU A 249 -30.19 -2.80 -21.20
C LEU A 249 -30.34 -1.40 -20.63
N SER A 250 -31.57 -1.03 -20.29
CA SER A 250 -31.89 0.22 -19.61
C SER A 250 -32.71 -0.04 -18.35
N VAL A 251 -32.43 0.74 -17.30
CA VAL A 251 -33.11 0.66 -16.01
C VAL A 251 -34.22 1.71 -15.98
N ARG A 252 -35.47 1.35 -16.21
CA ARG A 252 -36.60 2.29 -16.19
C ARG A 252 -37.25 2.34 -14.82
N THR A 253 -37.66 3.52 -14.39
CA THR A 253 -38.62 3.66 -13.29
C THR A 253 -39.91 4.20 -13.89
N GLU A 254 -40.99 3.40 -13.93
CA GLU A 254 -42.28 3.91 -14.42
C GLU A 254 -42.75 5.07 -13.53
N GLY A 255 -43.16 6.18 -14.16
CA GLY A 255 -43.70 7.39 -13.49
C GLY A 255 -45.03 7.18 -12.79
#